data_AF-A0A844MD55-F1
#
_entry.id   AF-A0A844MD55-F1
#
_cell.length_a   1.000
_cell.length_b   1.000
_cell.length_c   1.000
_cell.angle_alpha   90.00
_cell.angle_beta   90.00
_cell.angle_gamma   90.00
#
_symmetry.space_group_name_H-M   'P 1'
#
loop_
_entity.id
_entity.type
_entity.pdbx_description
1 polymer ?
#
loop_
_entity_poly.entity_id
_entity_poly.type
_entity_poly.pdbx_seq_one_letter_code
_entity_poly.pdbx_strand_id
1 'polypeptide(L)' 'MNSRLFISLQEKEKLYHAELVRYGVDLRIAAKAAKILAFGNSNELLSFEEKKLVTDACKLWVENRNRRLTK' A
#
# COMPACT_ATOMS: atom_id res chain seq x y z
N MET A 1 14.38 20.59 -8.43
CA MET A 1 12.93 20.78 -8.16
C MET A 1 12.49 19.74 -7.14
N ASN A 2 12.52 20.06 -5.84
CA ASN A 2 12.02 19.18 -4.79
C ASN A 2 10.53 19.47 -4.58
N SER A 3 9.70 18.94 -5.47
CA SER A 3 8.25 18.99 -5.33
C SER A 3 7.85 18.03 -4.21
N ARG A 4 7.98 18.46 -2.94
CA ARG A 4 7.28 17.80 -1.83
C ARG A 4 5.79 18.08 -2.05
N LEU A 5 5.15 17.24 -2.85
CA LEU A 5 3.70 17.20 -2.96
C LEU A 5 3.21 16.86 -1.56
N PHE A 6 2.73 17.86 -0.82
CA PHE A 6 1.99 17.66 0.43
C PHE A 6 0.61 17.14 0.05
N ILE A 7 0.57 15.89 -0.41
CA ILE A 7 -0.67 15.15 -0.60
C ILE A 7 -1.26 14.88 0.78
N SER A 8 -2.56 15.12 0.93
CA SER A 8 -3.26 14.85 2.19
C SER A 8 -3.17 13.36 2.54
N LEU A 9 -3.33 13.03 3.83
CA LEU A 9 -3.39 11.64 4.29
C LEU A 9 -4.44 10.84 3.50
N GLN A 10 -5.59 11.48 3.21
CA GLN A 10 -6.67 10.88 2.46
C GLN A 10 -6.32 10.63 0.98
N GLU A 11 -5.61 11.55 0.33
CA GLU A 11 -5.12 11.32 -1.03
C GLU A 11 -4.06 10.23 -1.09
N LYS A 12 -3.16 10.19 -0.10
CA LYS A 12 -2.15 9.14 0.03
C LYS A 12 -2.80 7.76 0.22
N GLU A 13 -3.85 7.67 1.05
CA GLU A 13 -4.65 6.45 1.22
C GLU A 13 -5.34 6.04 -0.08
N LYS A 14 -5.99 6.97 -0.78
CA LYS A 14 -6.63 6.70 -2.08
C LYS A 14 -5.62 6.19 -3.12
N LEU A 15 -4.42 6.77 -3.17
CA LEU A 15 -3.36 6.35 -4.07
C LEU A 15 -2.91 4.92 -3.79
N TYR A 16 -2.60 4.60 -2.52
CA TYR A 16 -2.21 3.23 -2.16
C TYR A 16 -3.33 2.23 -2.41
N HIS A 17 -4.58 2.57 -2.06
CA HIS A 17 -5.72 1.70 -2.28
C HIS A 17 -5.91 1.39 -3.77
N ALA A 18 -5.94 2.42 -4.61
CA ALA A 18 -6.09 2.25 -6.06
C ALA A 18 -4.97 1.39 -6.64
N GLU A 19 -3.74 1.59 -6.16
CA GLU A 19 -2.58 0.86 -6.64
C GLU A 19 -2.59 -0.61 -6.21
N LEU A 20 -2.90 -0.92 -4.96
CA LEU A 20 -3.02 -2.30 -4.47
C LEU A 20 -4.12 -3.06 -5.22
N VAL A 21 -5.29 -2.45 -5.40
CA VAL A 21 -6.42 -3.05 -6.13
C VAL A 21 -6.07 -3.26 -7.61
N ARG A 22 -5.40 -2.29 -8.25
CA ARG A 22 -4.99 -2.36 -9.66
C ARG A 22 -4.12 -3.59 -9.95
N TYR A 23 -3.31 -4.02 -8.98
CA TYR A 23 -2.46 -5.20 -9.08
C TYR A 23 -3.02 -6.42 -8.33
N GLY A 24 -4.33 -6.46 -8.06
CA GLY A 24 -5.03 -7.69 -7.68
C GLY A 24 -5.05 -8.01 -6.18
N VAL A 25 -4.74 -7.05 -5.32
CA VAL A 25 -4.98 -7.19 -3.87
C VAL A 25 -6.48 -7.07 -3.60
N ASP A 26 -7.02 -7.92 -2.72
CA ASP A 26 -8.44 -7.87 -2.30
C ASP A 26 -8.81 -6.48 -1.77
N LEU A 27 -10.02 -6.00 -2.10
CA LEU A 27 -10.50 -4.66 -1.74
C LEU A 27 -10.40 -4.36 -0.23
N ARG A 28 -10.74 -5.33 0.62
CA ARG A 28 -10.73 -5.13 2.09
C ARG A 28 -9.30 -5.12 2.62
N ILE A 29 -8.43 -5.94 2.06
CA ILE A 29 -7.00 -5.98 2.41
C ILE A 29 -6.32 -4.68 1.94
N ALA A 30 -6.59 -4.26 0.70
CA ALA A 30 -6.07 -3.04 0.12
C ALA A 30 -6.48 -1.80 0.93
N ALA A 31 -7.72 -1.71 1.40
CA ALA A 31 -8.19 -0.59 2.22
C ALA A 31 -7.43 -0.50 3.55
N LYS A 32 -7.28 -1.63 4.25
CA LYS A 32 -6.54 -1.68 5.52
C LYS A 32 -5.06 -1.35 5.33
N ALA A 33 -4.42 -1.96 4.33
CA ALA A 33 -3.01 -1.71 4.02
C ALA A 33 -2.78 -0.25 3.60
N ALA A 34 -3.65 0.31 2.77
CA ALA A 34 -3.55 1.70 2.31
C ALA A 34 -3.63 2.70 3.47
N LYS A 35 -4.54 2.49 4.42
CA LYS A 35 -4.65 3.33 5.62
C LYS A 35 -3.37 3.29 6.45
N ILE A 36 -2.81 2.10 6.67
CA ILE A 36 -1.56 1.91 7.42
C ILE A 36 -0.37 2.59 6.70
N LEU A 37 -0.23 2.38 5.40
CA LEU A 37 0.83 2.97 4.58
C LEU A 37 0.70 4.50 4.47
N ALA A 38 -0.52 5.01 4.38
CA ALA A 38 -0.78 6.44 4.32
C ALA A 38 -0.33 7.13 5.60
N PHE A 39 -0.70 6.55 6.75
CA PHE A 39 -0.34 7.08 8.07
C PHE A 39 1.18 7.09 8.30
N GLY A 40 1.92 6.20 7.63
CA GLY A 40 3.39 6.21 7.65
C GLY A 40 3.97 5.87 9.01
N ASN A 41 3.21 5.14 9.84
CA ASN A 41 3.72 4.65 11.12
C ASN A 41 4.97 3.80 10.88
N SER A 42 6.00 4.06 11.69
CA SER A 42 7.16 3.18 11.77
C SER A 42 6.68 1.76 12.05
N ASN A 43 7.30 0.77 11.40
CA ASN A 43 6.97 -0.64 11.62
C ASN A 43 6.91 -0.99 13.11
N GLU A 44 7.70 -0.36 13.96
CA GLU A 44 7.70 -0.57 15.42
C GLU A 44 6.34 -0.34 16.11
N LEU A 45 5.49 0.53 15.58
CA LEU A 45 4.16 0.85 16.15
C LEU A 45 3.04 -0.06 15.65
N LEU A 46 3.29 -0.87 14.62
CA LEU A 46 2.30 -1.77 14.07
C LEU A 46 2.28 -3.09 14.85
N SER A 47 1.08 -3.59 15.11
CA SER A 47 0.89 -4.94 15.62
C SER A 47 1.42 -5.98 14.63
N PHE A 48 1.68 -7.19 15.12
CA PHE A 48 2.14 -8.30 14.26
C PHE A 48 1.16 -8.57 13.12
N GLU A 49 -0.15 -8.49 13.38
CA GLU A 49 -1.19 -8.72 12.38
C GLU A 49 -1.21 -7.63 11.31
N GLU A 50 -1.07 -6.35 11.71
CA GLU A 50 -0.99 -5.23 10.77
C GLU A 50 0.26 -5.31 9.89
N LYS A 51 1.42 -5.64 10.50
CA LYS A 51 2.67 -5.89 9.77
C LYS A 51 2.50 -6.98 8.73
N LYS A 52 1.93 -8.11 9.14
CA LYS A 52 1.70 -9.26 8.26
C LYS A 52 0.76 -8.87 7.12
N LEU A 53 -0.36 -8.22 7.43
CA LEU A 53 -1.33 -7.77 6.42
C LEU A 53 -0.69 -6.85 5.38
N VAL A 54 0.06 -5.83 5.81
CA VAL A 54 0.75 -4.90 4.91
C VAL A 54 1.82 -5.62 4.10
N THR A 55 2.59 -6.50 4.74
CA THR A 55 3.65 -7.27 4.08
C THR A 55 3.10 -8.16 2.97
N ASP A 56 2.04 -8.91 3.27
CA ASP A 56 1.42 -9.83 2.32
C ASP A 56 0.76 -9.07 1.15
N ALA A 57 0.09 -7.94 1.44
CA ALA A 57 -0.47 -7.07 0.42
C ALA A 57 0.61 -6.48 -0.51
N CYS A 58 1.72 -6.00 0.05
CA CYS A 58 2.83 -5.45 -0.70
C CYS A 58 3.57 -6.52 -1.53
N LYS A 59 3.75 -7.74 -1.00
CA LYS A 59 4.34 -8.85 -1.74
C LYS A 59 3.52 -9.20 -2.97
N LEU A 60 2.21 -9.39 -2.80
CA LEU A 60 1.29 -9.67 -3.90
C LEU A 60 1.32 -8.55 -4.96
N TRP A 61 1.37 -7.30 -4.50
CA TRP A 61 1.53 -6.15 -5.39
C TRP A 61 2.83 -6.21 -6.21
N VAL A 62 3.98 -6.47 -5.57
CA VAL A 62 5.29 -6.59 -6.24
C VAL A 62 5.28 -7.72 -7.26
N GLU A 63 4.80 -8.91 -6.88
CA GLU A 63 4.73 -10.08 -7.75
C GLU A 63 3.89 -9.81 -8.99
N ASN A 64 2.69 -9.27 -8.81
CA ASN A 64 1.78 -8.97 -9.91
C ASN A 64 2.27 -7.79 -10.76
N ARG A 65 2.93 -6.80 -10.17
CA ARG A 65 3.57 -5.71 -10.90
C ARG A 65 4.71 -6.23 -11.77
N ASN A 66 5.59 -7.06 -11.22
CA ASN A 66 6.70 -7.63 -11.96
C ASN A 66 6.21 -8.52 -13.11
N ARG A 67 5.18 -9.34 -12.87
CA ARG A 67 4.55 -10.16 -13.92
C ARG A 67 3.96 -9.34 -15.07
N ARG A 68 3.47 -8.12 -14.79
CA ARG A 68 2.96 -7.21 -15.82
C ARG A 68 4.06 -6.44 -16.55
N LEU A 69 5.23 -6.26 -15.92
CA LEU A 69 6.38 -5.55 -16.50
C LEU A 69 7.26 -6.46 -17.38
N THR A 70 7.23 -7.77 -17.17
CA THR A 70 7.96 -8.76 -17.97
C THR A 70 7.19 -9.31 -19.17
N LYS A 71 6.08 -8.65 -19.56
CA LYS A 71 5.20 -9.06 -20.65
C LYS A 71 5.31 -8.16 -21.87
#